data_AF-A0A329BI64-F1
#
_entry.id   AF-A0A329BI64-F1
#
_cell.length_a   1.000
_cell.length_b   1.000
_cell.length_c   1.000
_cell.angle_alpha   90.00
_cell.angle_beta   90.00
_cell.angle_gamma   90.00
#
_symmetry.space_group_name_H-M   'P 1'
#
loop_
_entity.id
_entity.type
_entity.pdbx_description
1 polymer ?
#
loop_
_entity_poly.entity_id
_entity_poly.type
_entity_poly.pdbx_seq_one_letter_code
_entity_poly.pdbx_strand_id
1 'polypeptide(L)'
;MVHLATRLSFVPTSSRNLICLWLPATDLPGTEGEALASSLTRYCNVGRDIEHRRKRAGDRHGARPAAAGRLHHQIRRQSGTVAHLSRLESRMPSVLPSPGAVLLLIDLQQAIDHPSWGVRNNPDAERQIRRLVARWRSEGWPVWHVRHDSPNAESHYRPGQPGHEFKPEFAPMNGEPVIPKQTNSAFIGTDLEERLHNGNLDTLVVVGVITNNSVEATVRMTGNLGFQTYLVADGCFTFARADWNGTPRSADDIHAISLANLDSEYCTVTTADLLLDASS
;
A
#
# COMPACT_ATOMS: atom_id res chain seq x y z
N MET A 1 5.49 21.16 36.02
CA MET A 1 4.16 21.74 36.34
C MET A 1 3.44 21.91 35.02
N VAL A 2 2.34 21.27 34.66
CA VAL A 2 1.37 20.38 35.32
C VAL A 2 0.80 19.45 34.23
N HIS A 3 0.54 18.20 34.59
CA HIS A 3 -0.19 17.17 33.85
C HIS A 3 -1.53 17.62 33.24
N LEU A 4 -1.95 17.03 32.12
CA LEU A 4 -3.05 16.05 32.12
C LEU A 4 -3.15 15.31 30.77
N ALA A 5 -3.07 13.99 30.85
CA ALA A 5 -3.64 13.08 29.87
C ALA A 5 -5.17 13.02 30.08
N THR A 6 -5.93 12.79 29.02
CA THR A 6 -7.19 12.03 29.14
C THR A 6 -7.41 11.15 27.91
N ARG A 7 -7.54 9.85 28.19
CA ARG A 7 -7.84 8.73 27.29
C ARG A 7 -9.28 8.77 26.75
N LEU A 8 -9.43 8.16 25.56
CA LEU A 8 -10.47 7.23 25.05
C LEU A 8 -11.95 7.48 25.36
N SER A 9 -12.81 7.26 24.35
CA SER A 9 -13.85 6.20 24.40
C SER A 9 -14.51 6.00 23.03
N PHE A 10 -14.37 4.79 22.48
CA PHE A 10 -15.32 4.21 21.55
C PHE A 10 -16.43 3.55 22.38
N VAL A 11 -17.70 3.85 22.11
CA VAL A 11 -18.84 2.97 22.42
C VAL A 11 -19.81 3.01 21.23
N PRO A 12 -20.23 1.86 20.68
CA PRO A 12 -21.15 1.80 19.56
C PRO A 12 -22.58 2.01 20.08
N THR A 13 -23.31 2.94 19.48
CA THR A 13 -24.76 2.98 19.62
C THR A 13 -25.42 3.16 18.27
N SER A 14 -26.41 2.30 18.03
CA SER A 14 -27.24 2.26 16.86
C SER A 14 -27.79 3.65 16.50
N SER A 15 -27.79 3.96 15.21
CA SER A 15 -28.61 5.01 14.59
C SER A 15 -28.08 6.45 14.73
N ARG A 16 -27.52 6.94 13.62
CA ARG A 16 -27.50 8.34 13.15
C ARG A 16 -26.95 9.40 14.11
N ASN A 17 -25.71 9.86 13.87
CA ASN A 17 -25.34 11.29 13.82
C ASN A 17 -23.87 11.43 13.37
N LEU A 18 -23.63 12.18 12.29
CA LEU A 18 -22.30 12.64 11.87
C LEU A 18 -21.97 13.92 12.64
N ILE A 19 -20.97 13.85 13.52
CA ILE A 19 -20.35 15.00 14.18
C ILE A 19 -19.08 15.34 13.39
N CYS A 20 -19.08 16.50 12.73
CA CYS A 20 -17.88 17.11 12.17
C CYS A 20 -17.00 17.64 13.32
N LEU A 21 -15.81 17.06 13.49
CA LEU A 21 -14.72 17.69 14.25
C LEU A 21 -13.89 18.54 13.29
N TRP A 22 -13.64 19.77 13.72
CA TRP A 22 -12.99 20.86 12.98
C TRP A 22 -11.48 20.80 13.27
N LEU A 23 -10.64 20.66 12.25
CA LEU A 23 -9.24 21.07 12.33
C LEU A 23 -9.13 22.48 11.72
N PRO A 24 -8.37 23.41 12.33
CA PRO A 24 -8.15 24.72 11.73
C PRO A 24 -7.29 24.56 10.47
N ALA A 25 -7.87 24.91 9.32
CA ALA A 25 -7.16 25.05 8.07
C ALA A 25 -6.33 26.34 8.11
N THR A 26 -5.12 26.25 8.64
CA THR A 26 -4.08 27.26 8.44
C THR A 26 -2.75 26.54 8.27
N ASP A 27 -2.43 26.20 7.02
CA ASP A 27 -1.08 26.25 6.42
C ASP A 27 -0.96 25.31 5.21
N LEU A 28 -1.71 25.61 4.14
CA LEU A 28 -1.44 25.08 2.79
C LEU A 28 -1.52 26.23 1.77
N PRO A 29 -0.41 26.69 1.18
CA PRO A 29 -0.45 27.69 0.11
C PRO A 29 -0.64 26.97 -1.24
N GLY A 30 -1.69 27.32 -1.97
CA GLY A 30 -1.95 26.84 -3.34
C GLY A 30 -3.44 26.74 -3.70
N THR A 31 -3.73 26.91 -5.00
CA THR A 31 -5.10 26.95 -5.57
C THR A 31 -5.92 25.66 -5.34
N GLU A 32 -5.26 24.55 -5.04
CA GLU A 32 -5.91 23.25 -4.78
C GLU A 32 -6.51 23.15 -3.37
N GLY A 33 -5.89 23.79 -2.36
CA GLY A 33 -6.41 23.83 -0.99
C GLY A 33 -7.70 24.66 -0.86
N GLU A 34 -7.77 25.77 -1.60
CA GLU A 34 -8.97 26.61 -1.67
C GLU A 34 -10.12 25.92 -2.42
N ALA A 35 -9.81 25.13 -3.46
CA ALA A 35 -10.80 24.36 -4.19
C ALA A 35 -11.43 23.25 -3.33
N LEU A 36 -10.62 22.56 -2.51
CA LEU A 36 -11.08 21.52 -1.60
C LEU A 36 -11.92 22.11 -0.46
N ALA A 37 -11.47 23.20 0.17
CA ALA A 37 -12.22 23.91 1.21
C ALA A 37 -13.54 24.49 0.68
N SER A 38 -13.55 25.01 -0.55
CA SER A 38 -14.75 25.54 -1.21
C SER A 38 -15.75 24.44 -1.59
N SER A 39 -15.27 23.27 -2.02
CA SER A 39 -16.11 22.08 -2.28
C SER A 39 -16.73 21.52 -1.00
N LEU A 40 -15.95 21.39 0.08
CA LEU A 40 -16.45 20.91 1.38
C LEU A 40 -17.45 21.89 2.01
N THR A 41 -17.20 23.20 1.90
CA THR A 41 -18.14 24.23 2.36
C THR A 41 -19.45 24.18 1.57
N ARG A 42 -19.39 23.99 0.24
CA ARG A 42 -20.58 23.77 -0.60
C ARG A 42 -21.34 22.50 -0.19
N TYR A 43 -20.64 21.42 0.12
CA TYR A 43 -21.25 20.16 0.55
C TYR A 43 -22.01 20.28 1.89
N CYS A 44 -21.39 20.95 2.88
CA CYS A 44 -22.01 21.23 4.18
C CYS A 44 -23.23 22.15 4.07
N ASN A 45 -23.20 23.11 3.15
CA ASN A 45 -24.33 24.02 2.93
C ASN A 45 -25.50 23.33 2.20
N VAL A 46 -25.21 22.41 1.27
CA VAL A 46 -26.25 21.58 0.62
C VAL A 46 -26.93 20.65 1.63
N GLY A 47 -26.18 20.05 2.56
CA GLY A 47 -26.73 19.23 3.65
C GLY A 47 -27.70 20.00 4.55
N ARG A 48 -27.32 21.23 4.97
CA ARG A 48 -28.17 22.11 5.77
C ARG A 48 -29.44 22.56 5.03
N ASP A 49 -29.36 22.81 3.73
CA ASP A 49 -30.50 23.29 2.93
C ASP A 49 -31.56 22.19 2.70
N ILE A 50 -31.13 20.93 2.59
CA ILE A 50 -32.03 19.76 2.49
C ILE A 50 -32.78 19.54 3.81
N GLU A 51 -32.11 19.69 4.95
CA GLU A 51 -32.71 19.52 6.27
C GLU A 51 -33.68 20.66 6.62
N HIS A 52 -33.35 21.89 6.27
CA HIS A 52 -34.25 23.04 6.42
C HIS A 52 -35.51 22.93 5.54
N ARG A 53 -35.40 22.42 4.32
CA ARG A 53 -36.55 22.21 3.42
C ARG A 53 -37.42 21.01 3.85
N ARG A 54 -36.83 19.95 4.42
CA ARG A 54 -37.58 18.85 5.07
C ARG A 54 -38.41 19.34 6.25
N LYS A 55 -37.84 20.19 7.13
CA LYS A 55 -38.59 20.78 8.25
C LYS A 55 -39.73 21.69 7.80
N ARG A 56 -39.56 22.46 6.72
CA ARG A 56 -40.64 23.33 6.18
C ARG A 56 -41.74 22.57 5.42
N ALA A 57 -41.46 21.38 4.89
CA ALA A 57 -42.45 20.56 4.17
C ALA A 57 -43.38 19.76 5.10
N GLY A 58 -43.03 19.59 6.39
CA GLY A 58 -43.87 18.93 7.38
C GLY A 58 -45.05 19.76 7.89
N ASP A 59 -45.00 21.09 7.74
CA ASP A 59 -45.93 22.02 8.42
C ASP A 59 -46.97 22.69 7.52
N ARG A 60 -47.20 22.22 6.28
CA ARG A 60 -48.27 22.79 5.42
C ARG A 60 -49.08 21.72 4.72
N HIS A 61 -50.23 21.39 5.30
CA HIS A 61 -51.35 20.80 4.57
C HIS A 61 -51.88 21.82 3.55
N GLY A 62 -51.78 21.48 2.25
CA GLY A 62 -52.52 22.14 1.18
C GLY A 62 -51.67 22.89 0.15
N ALA A 63 -51.14 22.19 -0.86
CA ALA A 63 -50.86 22.74 -2.19
C ALA A 63 -50.70 21.64 -3.26
N ARG A 64 -51.18 21.93 -4.48
CA ARG A 64 -51.41 21.06 -5.66
C ARG A 64 -50.17 20.34 -6.26
N PRO A 65 -50.37 19.25 -7.04
CA PRO A 65 -49.31 18.34 -7.48
C PRO A 65 -48.67 18.78 -8.81
N ALA A 66 -47.59 19.57 -8.73
CA ALA A 66 -46.69 19.78 -9.89
C ALA A 66 -45.19 19.82 -9.50
N ALA A 67 -44.87 19.85 -8.20
CA ALA A 67 -43.50 19.90 -7.69
C ALA A 67 -42.89 18.51 -7.41
N ALA A 68 -43.70 17.45 -7.30
CA ALA A 68 -43.24 16.11 -6.94
C ALA A 68 -42.37 15.46 -8.04
N GLY A 69 -42.71 15.65 -9.32
CA GLY A 69 -41.97 15.04 -10.44
C GLY A 69 -40.53 15.54 -10.61
N ARG A 70 -40.27 16.82 -10.32
CA ARG A 70 -38.91 17.39 -10.40
C ARG A 70 -38.01 16.91 -9.25
N LEU A 71 -38.60 16.70 -8.07
CA LEU A 71 -37.87 16.21 -6.89
C LEU A 71 -37.44 14.73 -7.06
N HIS A 72 -38.32 13.87 -7.61
CA HIS A 72 -37.97 12.48 -7.89
C HIS A 72 -36.86 12.34 -8.95
N HIS A 73 -36.85 13.16 -10.00
CA HIS A 73 -35.78 13.13 -11.01
C HIS A 73 -34.43 13.63 -10.45
N GLN A 74 -34.45 14.61 -9.55
CA GLN A 74 -33.25 15.17 -8.92
C GLN A 74 -32.63 14.21 -7.89
N ILE A 75 -33.47 13.49 -7.12
CA ILE A 75 -33.03 12.41 -6.22
C ILE A 75 -32.46 11.23 -7.03
N ARG A 76 -33.09 10.84 -8.14
CA ARG A 76 -32.60 9.73 -8.99
C ARG A 76 -31.26 10.04 -9.65
N ARG A 77 -31.01 11.29 -10.04
CA ARG A 77 -29.70 11.77 -10.51
C ARG A 77 -28.65 11.76 -9.38
N GLN A 78 -29.01 12.20 -8.18
CA GLN A 78 -28.10 12.18 -7.02
C GLN A 78 -27.76 10.75 -6.56
N SER A 79 -28.71 9.81 -6.58
CA SER A 79 -28.44 8.39 -6.29
C SER A 79 -27.52 7.74 -7.32
N GLY A 80 -27.62 8.13 -8.60
CA GLY A 80 -26.69 7.72 -9.65
C GLY A 80 -25.27 8.26 -9.43
N THR A 81 -25.15 9.51 -9.01
CA THR A 81 -23.85 10.13 -8.68
C THR A 81 -23.22 9.49 -7.45
N VAL A 82 -23.98 9.19 -6.38
CA VAL A 82 -23.45 8.50 -5.18
C VAL A 82 -23.04 7.06 -5.49
N ALA A 83 -23.81 6.33 -6.30
CA ALA A 83 -23.45 4.99 -6.76
C ALA A 83 -22.28 4.97 -7.76
N HIS A 84 -21.99 6.10 -8.40
CA HIS A 84 -20.82 6.28 -9.27
C HIS A 84 -19.59 6.68 -8.46
N LEU A 85 -19.74 7.58 -7.49
CA LEU A 85 -18.68 8.01 -6.58
C LEU A 85 -18.22 6.87 -5.66
N SER A 86 -19.13 6.07 -5.10
CA SER A 86 -18.76 4.85 -4.35
C SER A 86 -18.07 3.80 -5.23
N ARG A 87 -18.42 3.74 -6.52
CA ARG A 87 -17.71 2.93 -7.53
C ARG A 87 -16.37 3.53 -7.96
N LEU A 88 -16.14 4.81 -7.75
CA LEU A 88 -14.86 5.47 -8.00
C LEU A 88 -13.96 5.39 -6.76
N GLU A 89 -14.49 5.55 -5.55
CA GLU A 89 -13.80 5.35 -4.27
C GLU A 89 -13.33 3.90 -4.09
N SER A 90 -14.15 2.91 -4.48
CA SER A 90 -13.72 1.50 -4.52
C SER A 90 -12.71 1.17 -5.63
N ARG A 91 -12.45 2.11 -6.55
CA ARG A 91 -11.45 2.00 -7.62
C ARG A 91 -10.21 2.85 -7.36
N MET A 92 -10.21 3.67 -6.31
CA MET A 92 -8.99 4.32 -5.85
C MET A 92 -8.19 3.27 -5.08
N PRO A 93 -6.92 3.02 -5.42
CA PRO A 93 -6.11 2.10 -4.65
C PRO A 93 -6.12 2.57 -3.20
N SER A 94 -6.56 1.66 -2.32
CA SER A 94 -6.50 1.88 -0.89
C SER A 94 -5.07 2.26 -0.51
N VAL A 95 -4.91 3.25 0.37
CA VAL A 95 -3.58 3.63 0.87
C VAL A 95 -2.96 2.47 1.69
N LEU A 96 -3.78 1.52 2.13
CA LEU A 96 -3.39 0.40 2.98
C LEU A 96 -3.77 -0.96 2.37
N PRO A 97 -2.97 -2.01 2.60
CA PRO A 97 -3.30 -3.35 2.16
C PRO A 97 -4.57 -3.84 2.86
N SER A 98 -5.34 -4.69 2.16
CA SER A 98 -6.45 -5.42 2.76
C SER A 98 -5.95 -6.39 3.85
N PRO A 99 -6.78 -6.69 4.85
CA PRO A 99 -6.48 -7.77 5.79
C PRO A 99 -6.19 -9.08 5.06
N GLY A 100 -5.13 -9.78 5.47
CA GLY A 100 -4.70 -11.03 4.86
C GLY A 100 -3.83 -10.89 3.61
N ALA A 101 -3.40 -9.67 3.24
CA ALA A 101 -2.42 -9.46 2.18
C ALA A 101 -1.14 -10.28 2.43
N VAL A 102 -0.52 -10.75 1.36
CA VAL A 102 0.72 -11.54 1.43
C VAL A 102 1.91 -10.62 1.64
N LEU A 103 2.70 -10.82 2.69
CA LEU A 103 4.02 -10.22 2.81
C LEU A 103 5.02 -11.07 2.03
N LEU A 104 5.49 -10.57 0.90
CA LEU A 104 6.43 -11.26 0.00
C LEU A 104 7.86 -10.74 0.23
N LEU A 105 8.72 -11.59 0.78
CA LEU A 105 10.12 -11.31 1.08
C LEU A 105 11.00 -11.76 -0.09
N ILE A 106 11.67 -10.85 -0.78
CA ILE A 106 12.47 -11.16 -1.98
C ILE A 106 13.96 -11.24 -1.66
N ASP A 107 14.55 -12.42 -1.89
CA ASP A 107 16.00 -12.69 -1.97
C ASP A 107 16.82 -12.24 -0.73
N LEU A 108 16.21 -12.27 0.46
CA LEU A 108 16.84 -11.93 1.75
C LEU A 108 17.82 -13.03 2.23
N GLN A 109 18.80 -13.35 1.39
CA GLN A 109 19.84 -14.35 1.59
C GLN A 109 21.17 -13.70 1.98
N GLN A 110 22.05 -14.46 2.61
CA GLN A 110 23.37 -13.99 3.06
C GLN A 110 24.29 -13.60 1.89
N ALA A 111 24.04 -14.11 0.69
CA ALA A 111 24.78 -13.80 -0.54
C ALA A 111 24.86 -12.30 -0.83
N ILE A 112 23.84 -11.54 -0.42
CA ILE A 112 23.76 -10.10 -0.69
C ILE A 112 24.70 -9.26 0.18
N ASP A 113 25.23 -9.83 1.26
CA ASP A 113 26.19 -9.16 2.14
C ASP A 113 27.63 -9.29 1.63
N HIS A 114 27.86 -10.03 0.53
CA HIS A 114 29.19 -10.15 -0.03
C HIS A 114 29.71 -8.79 -0.50
N PRO A 115 30.95 -8.38 -0.15
CA PRO A 115 31.44 -7.03 -0.41
C PRO A 115 31.54 -6.67 -1.91
N SER A 116 31.51 -7.65 -2.81
CA SER A 116 31.52 -7.42 -4.26
C SER A 116 30.30 -6.67 -4.79
N TRP A 117 29.19 -6.62 -4.04
CA TRP A 117 28.00 -5.87 -4.44
C TRP A 117 28.20 -4.35 -4.38
N GLY A 118 29.16 -3.88 -3.58
CA GLY A 118 29.47 -2.46 -3.43
C GLY A 118 28.72 -1.78 -2.29
N VAL A 119 28.57 -0.46 -2.38
CA VAL A 119 27.93 0.35 -1.34
C VAL A 119 26.41 0.31 -1.53
N ARG A 120 25.67 -0.11 -0.50
CA ARG A 120 24.21 -0.12 -0.48
C ARG A 120 23.59 1.14 0.11
N ASN A 121 22.33 1.38 -0.20
CA ASN A 121 21.48 2.28 0.57
C ASN A 121 20.71 1.52 1.68
N ASN A 122 19.84 2.25 2.40
CA ASN A 122 18.94 1.72 3.43
C ASN A 122 19.61 0.69 4.36
N PRO A 123 20.61 1.10 5.18
CA PRO A 123 21.28 0.20 6.12
C PRO A 123 20.34 -0.40 7.18
N ASP A 124 19.16 0.20 7.30
CA ASP A 124 18.13 -0.14 8.25
C ASP A 124 17.00 -1.00 7.66
N ALA A 125 17.09 -1.38 6.38
CA ALA A 125 16.02 -2.11 5.69
C ALA A 125 15.64 -3.39 6.43
N GLU A 126 16.63 -4.17 6.88
CA GLU A 126 16.41 -5.39 7.63
C GLU A 126 15.60 -5.16 8.92
N ARG A 127 15.83 -4.03 9.61
CA ARG A 127 15.04 -3.67 10.80
C ARG A 127 13.57 -3.43 10.43
N GLN A 128 13.31 -2.72 9.32
CA GLN A 128 11.95 -2.43 8.87
C GLN A 128 11.20 -3.70 8.44
N ILE A 129 11.86 -4.57 7.68
CA ILE A 129 11.32 -5.87 7.28
C ILE A 129 10.96 -6.70 8.52
N ARG A 130 11.83 -6.73 9.54
CA ARG A 130 11.58 -7.48 10.78
C ARG A 130 10.33 -7.01 11.51
N ARG A 131 10.04 -5.69 11.50
CA ARG A 131 8.82 -5.13 12.10
C ARG A 131 7.57 -5.60 11.35
N LEU A 132 7.62 -5.57 10.01
CA LEU A 132 6.53 -6.06 9.16
C LEU A 132 6.30 -7.57 9.33
N VAL A 133 7.36 -8.37 9.31
CA VAL A 133 7.28 -9.82 9.54
C VAL A 133 6.67 -10.13 10.90
N ALA A 134 7.09 -9.43 11.96
CA ALA A 134 6.52 -9.60 13.29
C ALA A 134 5.03 -9.26 13.31
N ARG A 135 4.63 -8.15 12.66
CA ARG A 135 3.22 -7.76 12.52
C ARG A 135 2.41 -8.83 11.80
N TRP A 136 2.86 -9.26 10.62
CA TRP A 136 2.16 -10.26 9.81
C TRP A 136 1.96 -11.57 10.56
N ARG A 137 3.02 -12.08 11.21
CA ARG A 137 2.95 -13.29 12.03
C ARG A 137 1.98 -13.13 13.20
N SER A 138 1.97 -11.98 13.88
CA SER A 138 1.06 -11.72 15.00
C SER A 138 -0.42 -11.69 14.60
N GLU A 139 -0.70 -11.29 13.37
CA GLU A 139 -2.05 -11.25 12.79
C GLU A 139 -2.45 -12.56 12.08
N GLY A 140 -1.53 -13.53 12.01
CA GLY A 140 -1.75 -14.77 11.25
C GLY A 140 -1.86 -14.56 9.75
N TRP A 141 -1.31 -13.47 9.22
CA TRP A 141 -1.32 -13.16 7.79
C TRP A 141 -0.18 -13.88 7.05
N PRO A 142 -0.32 -14.14 5.73
CA PRO A 142 0.66 -14.92 4.99
C PRO A 142 2.02 -14.21 4.88
N VAL A 143 3.10 -14.91 5.26
CA VAL A 143 4.50 -14.50 5.03
C VAL A 143 5.16 -15.49 4.08
N TRP A 144 5.51 -15.02 2.88
CA TRP A 144 6.01 -15.85 1.79
C TRP A 144 7.44 -15.43 1.42
N HIS A 145 8.31 -16.42 1.21
CA HIS A 145 9.74 -16.19 1.02
C HIS A 145 10.15 -16.55 -0.40
N VAL A 146 10.68 -15.59 -1.14
CA VAL A 146 11.31 -15.84 -2.43
C VAL A 146 12.81 -16.02 -2.21
N ARG A 147 13.38 -17.06 -2.81
CA ARG A 147 14.81 -17.38 -2.74
C ARG A 147 15.39 -17.47 -4.14
N HIS A 148 16.51 -16.81 -4.39
CA HIS A 148 17.23 -16.94 -5.64
C HIS A 148 18.18 -18.15 -5.59
N ASP A 149 17.98 -19.07 -6.53
CA ASP A 149 18.75 -20.29 -6.71
C ASP A 149 19.54 -20.15 -8.03
N SER A 150 20.78 -19.64 -7.93
CA SER A 150 21.58 -19.39 -9.12
C SER A 150 22.19 -20.68 -9.68
N PRO A 151 22.05 -20.97 -10.98
CA PRO A 151 22.70 -22.13 -11.61
C PRO A 151 24.20 -21.90 -11.89
N ASN A 152 24.69 -20.67 -11.76
CA ASN A 152 26.09 -20.33 -11.99
C ASN A 152 26.98 -20.82 -10.84
N ALA A 153 28.00 -21.61 -11.16
CA ALA A 153 28.98 -22.16 -10.22
C ALA A 153 29.66 -21.09 -9.34
N GLU A 154 29.91 -19.90 -9.91
CA GLU A 154 30.64 -18.81 -9.26
C GLU A 154 29.72 -17.82 -8.51
N SER A 155 28.41 -18.01 -8.59
CA SER A 155 27.46 -17.09 -7.95
C SER A 155 27.45 -17.30 -6.43
N HIS A 156 27.40 -16.21 -5.65
CA HIS A 156 27.17 -16.28 -4.21
C HIS A 156 25.78 -16.85 -3.85
N TYR A 157 24.85 -16.87 -4.80
CA TYR A 157 23.51 -17.45 -4.68
C TYR A 157 23.40 -18.92 -5.13
N ARG A 158 24.52 -19.59 -5.40
CA ARG A 158 24.49 -21.01 -5.80
C ARG A 158 24.06 -21.91 -4.63
N PRO A 159 23.10 -22.83 -4.81
CA PRO A 159 22.70 -23.76 -3.75
C PRO A 159 23.85 -24.59 -3.15
N GLY A 160 23.76 -24.85 -1.85
CA GLY A 160 24.71 -25.67 -1.11
C GLY A 160 25.93 -24.91 -0.56
N GLN A 161 25.86 -23.59 -0.46
CA GLN A 161 26.91 -22.78 0.15
C GLN A 161 26.31 -21.72 1.10
N PRO A 162 27.11 -21.16 2.03
CA PRO A 162 26.58 -20.28 3.08
C PRO A 162 25.81 -19.06 2.56
N GLY A 163 26.26 -18.45 1.46
CA GLY A 163 25.57 -17.31 0.86
C GLY A 163 24.14 -17.61 0.40
N HIS A 164 23.84 -18.87 0.06
CA HIS A 164 22.50 -19.27 -0.40
C HIS A 164 21.48 -19.31 0.73
N GLU A 165 21.92 -19.45 1.98
CA GLU A 165 21.03 -19.46 3.13
C GLU A 165 20.34 -18.11 3.32
N PHE A 166 19.12 -18.14 3.84
CA PHE A 166 18.45 -16.91 4.30
C PHE A 166 19.31 -16.21 5.37
N LYS A 167 19.19 -14.88 5.44
CA LYS A 167 19.65 -14.18 6.64
C LYS A 167 18.89 -14.73 7.86
N PRO A 168 19.56 -15.05 8.98
CA PRO A 168 18.94 -15.75 10.12
C PRO A 168 17.65 -15.09 10.63
N GLU A 169 17.59 -13.76 10.63
CA GLU A 169 16.43 -12.96 11.06
C GLU A 169 15.21 -13.07 10.12
N PHE A 170 15.38 -13.60 8.91
CA PHE A 170 14.33 -13.85 7.92
C PHE A 170 14.19 -15.33 7.56
N ALA A 171 14.74 -16.23 8.37
CA ALA A 171 14.53 -17.66 8.18
C ALA A 171 13.01 -17.97 8.18
N PRO A 172 12.52 -18.76 7.20
CA PRO A 172 11.12 -19.19 7.16
C PRO A 172 10.72 -19.97 8.42
N MET A 173 9.55 -19.68 8.96
CA MET A 173 8.94 -20.48 10.03
C MET A 173 8.18 -21.69 9.45
N ASN A 174 7.86 -22.67 10.29
CA ASN A 174 7.09 -23.84 9.88
C ASN A 174 5.74 -23.41 9.28
N GLY A 175 5.43 -23.86 8.06
CA GLY A 175 4.23 -23.50 7.32
C GLY A 175 4.35 -22.25 6.44
N GLU A 176 5.42 -21.46 6.56
CA GLU A 176 5.69 -20.34 5.64
C GLU A 176 6.28 -20.87 4.33
N PRO A 177 5.64 -20.60 3.17
CA PRO A 177 6.12 -21.14 1.90
C PRO A 177 7.41 -20.46 1.44
N VAL A 178 8.28 -21.27 0.83
CA VAL A 178 9.46 -20.82 0.09
C VAL A 178 9.22 -21.03 -1.41
N ILE A 179 9.49 -19.99 -2.20
CA ILE A 179 9.39 -19.96 -3.65
C ILE A 179 10.82 -19.80 -4.22
N PRO A 180 11.48 -20.90 -4.65
CA PRO A 180 12.77 -20.80 -5.31
C PRO A 180 12.61 -20.27 -6.74
N LYS A 181 13.47 -19.35 -7.15
CA LYS A 181 13.52 -18.80 -8.52
C LYS A 181 14.93 -18.80 -9.08
N GLN A 182 15.07 -19.04 -10.39
CA GLN A 182 16.36 -19.01 -11.08
C GLN A 182 16.57 -17.75 -11.94
N THR A 183 15.56 -16.88 -12.02
CA THR A 183 15.58 -15.60 -12.74
C THR A 183 15.21 -14.44 -11.80
N ASN A 184 15.13 -13.22 -12.33
CA ASN A 184 14.88 -12.01 -11.53
C ASN A 184 13.46 -11.99 -10.98
N SER A 185 12.45 -12.12 -11.84
CA SER A 185 11.05 -12.14 -11.42
C SER A 185 10.71 -13.43 -10.67
N ALA A 186 10.02 -13.29 -9.54
CA ALA A 186 9.51 -14.40 -8.75
C ALA A 186 8.36 -15.16 -9.40
N PHE A 187 7.80 -14.68 -10.51
CA PHE A 187 6.71 -15.34 -11.25
C PHE A 187 7.21 -16.29 -12.34
N ILE A 188 8.41 -16.06 -12.88
CA ILE A 188 8.88 -16.78 -14.06
C ILE A 188 9.51 -18.11 -13.63
N GLY A 189 8.91 -19.22 -14.08
CA GLY A 189 9.40 -20.57 -13.79
C GLY A 189 9.19 -21.01 -12.33
N THR A 190 8.22 -20.40 -11.64
CA THR A 190 7.81 -20.75 -10.28
C THR A 190 6.31 -21.02 -10.24
N ASP A 191 5.79 -21.41 -9.08
CA ASP A 191 4.35 -21.58 -8.82
C ASP A 191 3.73 -20.40 -8.04
N LEU A 192 4.39 -19.23 -8.01
CA LEU A 192 3.93 -18.06 -7.25
C LEU A 192 2.52 -17.61 -7.67
N GLU A 193 2.29 -17.42 -8.98
CA GLU A 193 1.00 -16.98 -9.53
C GLU A 193 -0.13 -17.95 -9.21
N GLU A 194 0.13 -19.25 -9.44
CA GLU A 194 -0.81 -20.32 -9.16
C GLU A 194 -1.20 -20.35 -7.69
N ARG A 195 -0.23 -20.25 -6.78
CA ARG A 195 -0.48 -20.22 -5.33
C ARG A 195 -1.32 -19.02 -4.91
N LEU A 196 -1.03 -17.83 -5.46
CA LEU A 196 -1.79 -16.62 -5.17
C LEU A 196 -3.26 -16.77 -5.62
N HIS A 197 -3.49 -17.22 -6.86
CA HIS A 197 -4.84 -17.42 -7.38
C HIS A 197 -5.61 -18.53 -6.64
N ASN A 198 -4.98 -19.68 -6.37
CA ASN A 198 -5.61 -20.76 -5.62
C ASN A 198 -5.97 -20.36 -4.18
N GLY A 199 -5.20 -19.43 -3.59
CA GLY A 199 -5.46 -18.85 -2.28
C GLY A 199 -6.48 -17.70 -2.28
N ASN A 200 -6.95 -17.24 -3.45
CA ASN A 200 -7.68 -15.97 -3.61
C ASN A 200 -6.96 -14.78 -2.95
N LEU A 201 -5.62 -14.75 -3.11
CA LEU A 201 -4.75 -13.72 -2.56
C LEU A 201 -4.42 -12.72 -3.67
N ASP A 202 -5.11 -11.58 -3.67
CA ASP A 202 -5.01 -10.55 -4.70
C ASP A 202 -4.10 -9.37 -4.32
N THR A 203 -3.69 -9.30 -3.05
CA THR A 203 -2.95 -8.17 -2.48
C THR A 203 -1.59 -8.61 -1.94
N LEU A 204 -0.53 -7.94 -2.37
CA LEU A 204 0.84 -8.19 -1.97
C LEU A 204 1.49 -6.96 -1.35
N VAL A 205 2.24 -7.17 -0.27
CA VAL A 205 3.19 -6.22 0.31
C VAL A 205 4.59 -6.76 0.05
N VAL A 206 5.37 -6.06 -0.76
CA VAL A 206 6.67 -6.52 -1.25
C VAL A 206 7.80 -5.79 -0.53
N VAL A 207 8.76 -6.59 -0.06
CA VAL A 207 10.02 -6.14 0.56
C VAL A 207 11.18 -6.97 0.04
N GLY A 208 12.42 -6.49 0.20
CA GLY A 208 13.60 -7.29 -0.11
C GLY A 208 14.57 -6.64 -1.06
N VAL A 209 15.25 -7.45 -1.88
CA VAL A 209 16.50 -7.04 -2.50
C VAL A 209 16.76 -7.67 -3.89
N ILE A 210 17.43 -7.00 -4.83
CA ILE A 210 17.69 -5.55 -4.87
C ILE A 210 16.53 -4.82 -5.55
N THR A 211 16.29 -3.58 -5.13
CA THR A 211 15.18 -2.73 -5.60
C THR A 211 15.06 -2.70 -7.12
N ASN A 212 16.14 -2.37 -7.84
CA ASN A 212 16.14 -2.19 -9.30
C ASN A 212 16.40 -3.48 -10.10
N ASN A 213 16.22 -4.66 -9.49
CA ASN A 213 16.46 -5.94 -10.15
C ASN A 213 15.35 -6.95 -9.79
N SER A 214 15.58 -7.91 -8.89
CA SER A 214 14.58 -8.94 -8.54
C SER A 214 13.29 -8.34 -7.99
N VAL A 215 13.37 -7.29 -7.17
CA VAL A 215 12.20 -6.60 -6.63
C VAL A 215 11.43 -5.92 -7.75
N GLU A 216 12.07 -5.03 -8.51
CA GLU A 216 11.44 -4.33 -9.64
C GLU A 216 10.86 -5.29 -10.70
N ALA A 217 11.59 -6.34 -11.07
CA ALA A 217 11.10 -7.34 -12.03
C ALA A 217 9.85 -8.06 -11.53
N THR A 218 9.80 -8.37 -10.24
CA THR A 218 8.63 -9.01 -9.61
C THR A 218 7.46 -8.04 -9.50
N VAL A 219 7.70 -6.82 -9.03
CA VAL A 219 6.67 -5.77 -8.85
C VAL A 219 6.05 -5.33 -10.18
N ARG A 220 6.84 -5.26 -11.25
CA ARG A 220 6.27 -5.00 -12.59
C ARG A 220 5.29 -6.10 -12.99
N MET A 221 5.63 -7.35 -12.72
CA MET A 221 4.75 -8.49 -12.99
C MET A 221 3.52 -8.52 -12.09
N THR A 222 3.64 -8.19 -10.79
CA THR A 222 2.45 -8.13 -9.92
C THR A 222 1.43 -7.12 -10.48
N GLY A 223 1.88 -5.90 -10.84
CA GLY A 223 1.03 -4.87 -11.42
C GLY A 223 0.42 -5.29 -12.77
N ASN A 224 1.22 -5.88 -13.66
CA ASN A 224 0.74 -6.33 -14.97
C ASN A 224 -0.21 -7.53 -14.92
N LEU A 225 -0.09 -8.39 -13.91
CA LEU A 225 -1.00 -9.51 -13.67
C LEU A 225 -2.27 -9.08 -12.89
N GLY A 226 -2.37 -7.81 -12.49
CA GLY A 226 -3.56 -7.24 -11.87
C GLY A 226 -3.64 -7.40 -10.34
N PHE A 227 -2.53 -7.74 -9.67
CA PHE A 227 -2.47 -7.78 -8.22
C PHE A 227 -2.36 -6.37 -7.62
N GLN A 228 -3.08 -6.13 -6.52
CA GLN A 228 -2.90 -4.92 -5.72
C GLN A 228 -1.56 -5.00 -4.99
N THR A 229 -0.62 -4.13 -5.34
CA THR A 229 0.76 -4.25 -4.85
C THR A 229 1.19 -3.03 -4.06
N TYR A 230 1.75 -3.25 -2.87
CA TYR A 230 2.42 -2.24 -2.06
C TYR A 230 3.91 -2.55 -2.03
N LEU A 231 4.75 -1.58 -2.40
CA LEU A 231 6.20 -1.70 -2.33
C LEU A 231 6.73 -0.87 -1.16
N VAL A 232 7.36 -1.53 -0.18
CA VAL A 232 7.87 -0.84 1.02
C VAL A 232 9.27 -0.32 0.73
N ALA A 233 9.39 0.98 0.46
CA ALA A 233 10.63 1.63 0.06
C ALA A 233 11.76 1.43 1.09
N ASP A 234 11.47 1.71 2.36
CA ASP A 234 12.43 1.57 3.47
C ASP A 234 12.63 0.10 3.92
N GLY A 235 11.85 -0.84 3.36
CA GLY A 235 12.05 -2.28 3.47
C GLY A 235 12.78 -2.90 2.27
N CYS A 236 13.30 -2.07 1.36
CA CYS A 236 14.07 -2.51 0.20
C CYS A 236 15.42 -1.78 0.15
N PHE A 237 16.40 -2.38 -0.52
CA PHE A 237 17.68 -1.70 -0.77
C PHE A 237 18.30 -2.14 -2.10
N THR A 238 19.28 -1.35 -2.55
CA THR A 238 20.10 -1.64 -3.73
C THR A 238 21.51 -1.10 -3.55
N PHE A 239 22.34 -1.17 -4.60
CA PHE A 239 23.76 -0.84 -4.60
C PHE A 239 24.11 0.22 -5.63
N ALA A 240 25.15 0.99 -5.34
CA ALA A 240 25.74 1.95 -6.25
C ALA A 240 26.32 1.26 -7.49
N ARG A 241 26.10 1.85 -8.67
CA ARG A 241 26.60 1.32 -9.95
C ARG A 241 26.76 2.45 -10.96
N ALA A 242 27.69 2.31 -11.89
CA ALA A 242 27.75 3.19 -13.05
C ALA A 242 26.54 2.95 -13.97
N ASP A 243 25.96 4.04 -14.49
CA ASP A 243 24.96 3.95 -15.55
C ASP A 243 25.60 3.58 -16.91
N TRP A 244 24.79 3.51 -17.96
CA TRP A 244 25.25 3.13 -19.30
C TRP A 244 26.35 4.05 -19.86
N ASN A 245 26.32 5.33 -19.48
CA ASN A 245 27.32 6.32 -19.91
C ASN A 245 28.58 6.28 -19.02
N GLY A 246 28.69 5.30 -18.12
CA GLY A 246 29.78 5.19 -17.16
C GLY A 246 29.69 6.19 -16.00
N THR A 247 28.59 6.95 -15.89
CA THR A 247 28.44 7.93 -14.80
C THR A 247 28.12 7.18 -13.50
N PRO A 248 28.91 7.33 -12.43
CA PRO A 248 28.61 6.71 -11.15
C PRO A 248 27.25 7.18 -10.62
N ARG A 249 26.37 6.24 -10.24
CA ARG A 249 25.13 6.51 -9.53
C ARG A 249 25.22 5.94 -8.14
N SER A 250 24.78 6.72 -7.16
CA SER A 250 24.67 6.23 -5.79
C SER A 250 23.57 5.16 -5.70
N ALA A 251 23.61 4.35 -4.64
CA ALA A 251 22.53 3.40 -4.37
C ALA A 251 21.20 4.12 -4.16
N ASP A 252 21.21 5.30 -3.54
CA ASP A 252 20.02 6.14 -3.34
C ASP A 252 19.44 6.64 -4.67
N ASP A 253 20.28 7.10 -5.60
CA ASP A 253 19.82 7.54 -6.94
C ASP A 253 19.12 6.38 -7.68
N ILE A 254 19.75 5.20 -7.68
CA ILE A 254 19.22 4.00 -8.35
C ILE A 254 17.90 3.58 -7.70
N HIS A 255 17.85 3.56 -6.37
CA HIS A 255 16.65 3.22 -5.62
C HIS A 255 15.50 4.20 -5.93
N ALA A 256 15.76 5.51 -5.85
CA ALA A 256 14.76 6.54 -6.09
C ALA A 256 14.20 6.50 -7.51
N ILE A 257 15.05 6.28 -8.53
CA ILE A 257 14.61 6.16 -9.92
C ILE A 257 13.73 4.93 -10.11
N SER A 258 14.09 3.77 -9.56
CA SER A 258 13.24 2.58 -9.63
C SER A 258 11.91 2.77 -8.92
N LEU A 259 11.89 3.39 -7.73
CA LEU A 259 10.63 3.71 -7.05
C LEU A 259 9.75 4.63 -7.88
N ALA A 260 10.32 5.68 -8.49
CA ALA A 260 9.58 6.61 -9.34
C ALA A 260 9.01 5.94 -10.61
N ASN A 261 9.72 4.95 -11.16
CA ASN A 261 9.24 4.17 -12.31
C ASN A 261 8.14 3.16 -11.94
N LEU A 262 8.08 2.75 -10.67
CA LEU A 262 7.18 1.70 -10.18
C LEU A 262 5.89 2.26 -9.60
N ASP A 263 5.97 3.39 -8.90
CA ASP A 263 4.83 4.00 -8.22
C ASP A 263 3.74 4.42 -9.20
N SER A 264 2.49 4.27 -8.77
CA SER A 264 1.26 4.57 -9.52
C SER A 264 1.01 3.73 -10.78
N GLU A 265 2.05 3.23 -11.45
CA GLU A 265 1.93 2.41 -12.67
C GLU A 265 1.87 0.90 -12.34
N TYR A 266 2.71 0.42 -11.42
CA TYR A 266 2.83 -1.01 -11.10
C TYR A 266 2.44 -1.33 -9.65
N CYS A 267 2.61 -0.37 -8.74
CA CYS A 267 2.33 -0.53 -7.32
C CYS A 267 2.05 0.81 -6.64
N THR A 268 1.65 0.74 -5.37
CA THR A 268 1.70 1.87 -4.45
C THR A 268 2.99 1.79 -3.63
N VAL A 269 3.88 2.76 -3.78
CA VAL A 269 5.08 2.88 -2.94
C VAL A 269 4.69 3.42 -1.57
N THR A 270 5.20 2.80 -0.51
CA THR A 270 4.88 3.12 0.89
C THR A 270 6.08 2.90 1.81
N THR A 271 5.90 3.09 3.12
CA THR A 271 6.91 2.82 4.16
C THR A 271 6.38 1.88 5.22
N ALA A 272 7.29 1.24 5.97
CA ALA A 272 6.92 0.35 7.06
C ALA A 272 6.08 1.06 8.13
N ASP A 273 6.43 2.31 8.47
CA ASP A 273 5.67 3.10 9.45
C ASP A 273 4.23 3.35 9.00
N LEU A 274 4.01 3.75 7.74
CA LEU A 274 2.67 3.98 7.21
C LEU A 274 1.78 2.72 7.27
N LEU A 275 2.37 1.55 6.99
CA LEU A 275 1.64 0.28 7.04
C LEU A 275 1.34 -0.17 8.48
N LEU A 276 2.26 0.09 9.40
CA LEU A 276 2.12 -0.34 10.79
C LEU A 276 1.20 0.59 11.60
N ASP A 277 1.30 1.91 11.40
CA ASP A 277 0.54 2.90 12.15
C ASP A 277 -0.95 2.84 11.82
N ALA A 278 -1.29 2.56 10.56
CA ALA A 278 -2.66 2.59 10.10
C ALA A 278 -3.51 1.35 10.48
N SER A 279 -2.89 0.37 11.16
CA SER A 279 -3.56 -0.81 11.70
C SER A 279 -3.81 -0.73 13.21
N SER A 280 -3.63 0.45 13.82
CA SER A 280 -3.73 0.71 15.27
C SER A 280 -5.09 1.23 15.71
#